data_AF-A3NSJ9-F1
#
_entry.id   AF-A3NSJ9-F1
#
_cell.length_a   1.000
_cell.length_b   1.000
_cell.length_c   1.000
_cell.angle_alpha   90.00
_cell.angle_beta   90.00
_cell.angle_gamma   90.00
#
_symmetry.space_group_name_H-M   'P 1'
#
loop_
_entity.id
_entity.type
_entity.pdbx_description
1 polymer ?
#
loop_
_entity_poly.entity_id
_entity_poly.type
_entity_poly.pdbx_seq_one_letter_code
_entity_poly.pdbx_strand_id
1 'polypeptide(L)'
;MTDFESKLVLNIASALCSFVLIESKHYLIKWRSNGAQKRAQYSVWKPNIKPQKSNGHAWLRSRWRKASRQSASEVRANQAKVFFWNSGQEPIVAADLSGKKPLTLQLAPAPITGVRIFESVNAIGVKLASDHPFNRDKSRKIVTFDRIDPGHGFVVSLEFEAGHDPTPRMLGPILGASLDYAGPIWAVDLACDGNVRRQGARARAARWISGIACAVGIGGQFVPVHGQAPLVTHSAPYWIFFAVFAVSWTAFLMSSDICKQFSKRMPPSLHYWNEDNA
;
A
#
# COMPACT_ATOMS: atom_id res chain seq x y z
N MET A 1 27.65 -16.14 32.53
CA MET A 1 27.00 -15.34 31.47
C MET A 1 27.11 -13.88 31.89
N THR A 2 27.82 -13.06 31.11
CA THR A 2 28.01 -11.64 31.44
C THR A 2 26.76 -10.82 31.12
N ASP A 3 26.57 -9.66 31.77
CA ASP A 3 25.42 -8.76 31.54
C ASP A 3 25.29 -8.29 30.06
N PHE A 4 26.39 -8.40 29.30
CA PHE A 4 26.44 -8.17 27.87
C PHE A 4 25.83 -9.33 27.06
N GLU A 5 26.19 -10.57 27.38
CA GLU A 5 25.66 -11.78 26.72
C GLU A 5 24.15 -11.92 26.91
N SER A 6 23.62 -11.57 28.08
CA SER A 6 22.19 -11.59 28.38
C SER A 6 21.41 -10.52 27.59
N LYS A 7 21.92 -9.28 27.51
CA LYS A 7 21.31 -8.21 26.67
C LYS A 7 21.36 -8.52 25.18
N LEU A 8 22.40 -9.22 24.74
CA LEU A 8 22.60 -9.63 23.34
C LEU A 8 21.65 -10.75 22.92
N VAL A 9 21.49 -11.79 23.73
CA VAL A 9 20.50 -12.86 23.51
C VAL A 9 19.09 -12.27 23.48
N LEU A 10 18.80 -11.29 24.34
CA LEU A 10 17.52 -10.58 24.35
C LEU A 10 17.25 -9.83 23.03
N ASN A 11 18.27 -9.19 22.44
CA ASN A 11 18.13 -8.48 21.16
C ASN A 11 17.93 -9.43 19.97
N ILE A 12 18.64 -10.56 19.93
CA ILE A 12 18.48 -11.59 18.89
C ILE A 12 17.09 -12.25 19.02
N ALA A 13 16.70 -12.62 20.24
CA ALA A 13 15.37 -13.15 20.53
C ALA A 13 14.27 -12.13 20.18
N SER A 14 14.47 -10.85 20.45
CA SER A 14 13.55 -9.76 20.07
C SER A 14 13.42 -9.61 18.56
N ALA A 15 14.52 -9.69 17.80
CA ALA A 15 14.50 -9.62 16.34
C ALA A 15 13.80 -10.84 15.71
N LEU A 16 14.08 -12.05 16.21
CA LEU A 16 13.42 -13.29 15.79
C LEU A 16 11.94 -13.31 16.17
N CYS A 17 11.57 -12.94 17.40
CA CYS A 17 10.18 -12.79 17.82
C CYS A 17 9.45 -11.75 16.97
N SER A 18 10.09 -10.62 16.64
CA SER A 18 9.51 -9.60 15.77
C SER A 18 9.25 -10.16 14.36
N PHE A 19 10.18 -10.96 13.81
CA PHE A 19 10.00 -11.63 12.53
C PHE A 19 8.83 -12.62 12.57
N VAL A 20 8.80 -13.51 13.57
CA VAL A 20 7.74 -14.52 13.76
C VAL A 20 6.39 -13.87 14.02
N LEU A 21 6.31 -12.81 14.83
CA LEU A 21 5.06 -12.05 15.10
C LEU A 21 4.55 -11.34 13.85
N ILE A 22 5.43 -10.81 13.00
CA ILE A 22 5.05 -10.15 11.75
C ILE A 22 4.47 -11.17 10.75
N GLU A 23 5.05 -12.36 10.66
CA GLU A 23 4.59 -13.44 9.77
C GLU A 23 3.32 -14.15 10.30
N SER A 24 3.23 -14.41 11.60
CA SER A 24 2.02 -15.02 12.22
C SER A 24 0.81 -14.09 12.21
N LYS A 25 1.00 -12.77 12.39
CA LYS A 25 -0.07 -11.77 12.19
C LYS A 25 -0.58 -11.77 10.74
N HIS A 26 0.27 -12.13 9.77
CA HIS A 26 -0.14 -12.27 8.37
C HIS A 26 -1.11 -13.44 8.18
N TYR A 27 -0.81 -14.58 8.81
CA TYR A 27 -1.66 -15.78 8.78
C TYR A 27 -3.03 -15.52 9.42
N LEU A 28 -3.07 -14.88 10.59
CA LEU A 28 -4.31 -14.57 11.32
C LEU A 28 -5.22 -13.56 10.58
N ILE A 29 -4.63 -12.58 9.88
CA ILE A 29 -5.42 -11.61 9.09
C ILE A 29 -6.06 -12.27 7.87
N LYS A 30 -5.37 -13.21 7.22
CA LYS A 30 -5.88 -13.98 6.07
C LYS A 30 -7.04 -14.90 6.47
N TRP A 31 -7.01 -15.42 7.69
CA TRP A 31 -8.09 -16.26 8.23
C TRP A 31 -9.36 -15.45 8.55
N ARG A 32 -9.22 -14.22 9.08
CA ARG A 32 -10.35 -13.37 9.47
C ARG A 32 -11.12 -12.75 8.29
N SER A 33 -10.57 -12.75 7.08
CA SER A 33 -11.15 -12.10 5.89
C SER A 33 -12.12 -12.97 5.08
N ASN A 34 -12.19 -14.28 5.35
CA ASN A 34 -12.88 -15.24 4.47
C ASN A 34 -14.38 -15.49 4.78
N GLY A 35 -15.02 -14.70 5.65
CA GLY A 35 -16.34 -15.04 6.19
C GLY A 35 -17.58 -14.36 5.57
N ALA A 36 -17.43 -13.35 4.70
CA ALA A 36 -18.58 -12.60 4.17
C ALA A 36 -18.91 -13.03 2.72
N GLN A 37 -20.19 -13.36 2.46
CA GLN A 37 -20.67 -13.76 1.13
C GLN A 37 -20.45 -12.65 0.09
N LYS A 38 -20.97 -11.44 0.33
CA LYS A 38 -20.70 -10.26 -0.52
C LYS A 38 -19.95 -9.19 0.26
N ARG A 39 -18.86 -8.67 -0.32
CA ARG A 39 -18.04 -7.64 0.32
C ARG A 39 -17.32 -6.78 -0.69
N ALA A 40 -17.58 -5.48 -0.67
CA ALA A 40 -16.83 -4.52 -1.47
C ALA A 40 -15.73 -3.85 -0.64
N GLN A 41 -14.58 -3.65 -1.26
CA GLN A 41 -13.51 -2.85 -0.71
C GLN A 41 -13.09 -1.78 -1.70
N TYR A 42 -12.64 -0.66 -1.17
CA TYR A 42 -12.00 0.36 -1.98
C TYR A 42 -10.75 0.94 -1.33
N SER A 43 -9.82 1.34 -2.17
CA SER A 43 -8.57 2.01 -1.82
C SER A 43 -8.39 3.23 -2.70
N VAL A 44 -7.58 4.17 -2.24
CA VAL A 44 -7.35 5.42 -2.95
C VAL A 44 -5.88 5.71 -3.11
N TRP A 45 -5.56 6.35 -4.22
CA TRP A 45 -4.24 6.88 -4.51
C TRP A 45 -4.38 8.33 -4.96
N LYS A 46 -3.43 9.18 -4.56
CA LYS A 46 -3.20 10.52 -5.08
C LYS A 46 -1.72 10.87 -4.88
N PRO A 47 -1.17 11.82 -5.62
CA PRO A 47 0.16 12.34 -5.36
C PRO A 47 0.32 12.76 -3.90
N ASN A 48 1.49 12.50 -3.32
CA ASN A 48 1.88 12.97 -1.99
C ASN A 48 1.03 12.46 -0.81
N ILE A 49 0.36 11.30 -0.93
CA ILE A 49 -0.24 10.64 0.24
C ILE A 49 0.84 10.32 1.27
N LYS A 50 0.65 10.79 2.51
CA LYS A 50 1.51 10.43 3.63
C LYS A 50 1.24 8.99 4.09
N PRO A 51 2.26 8.19 4.43
CA PRO A 51 2.07 6.85 4.96
C PRO A 51 1.24 6.88 6.25
N GLN A 52 0.19 6.05 6.32
CA GLN A 52 -0.88 6.24 7.30
C GLN A 52 -0.52 5.81 8.73
N LYS A 53 0.48 4.94 8.95
CA LYS A 53 0.90 4.48 10.30
C LYS A 53 2.32 3.94 10.32
N SER A 54 3.33 4.79 10.27
CA SER A 54 4.66 4.44 10.83
C SER A 54 5.03 5.44 11.91
N ASN A 55 4.45 5.27 13.10
CA ASN A 55 4.83 6.05 14.28
C ASN A 55 6.30 5.80 14.68
N GLY A 56 6.92 4.72 14.18
CA GLY A 56 8.29 4.35 14.55
C GLY A 56 9.42 5.14 13.90
N HIS A 57 9.22 5.84 12.78
CA HIS A 57 10.37 6.29 11.98
C HIS A 57 10.16 7.65 11.31
N ALA A 58 10.45 8.73 12.06
CA ALA A 58 10.39 10.10 11.57
C ALA A 58 11.30 10.37 10.36
N TRP A 59 12.46 9.72 10.30
CA TRP A 59 13.42 9.86 9.20
C TRP A 59 12.91 9.26 7.88
N LEU A 60 12.21 8.13 7.95
CA LEU A 60 11.51 7.49 6.83
C LEU A 60 10.58 8.48 6.14
N ARG A 61 9.76 9.20 6.91
CA ARG A 61 8.84 10.25 6.40
C ARG A 61 9.55 11.42 5.72
N SER A 62 10.84 11.65 5.97
CA SER A 62 11.63 12.75 5.41
C SER A 62 12.23 12.36 4.05
N ARG A 63 12.85 11.17 3.94
CA ARG A 63 13.38 10.68 2.66
C ARG A 63 12.28 10.44 1.62
N TRP A 64 11.15 9.87 2.03
CA TRP A 64 9.99 9.70 1.13
C TRP A 64 9.41 11.04 0.68
N ARG A 65 9.40 12.07 1.54
CA ARG A 65 9.03 13.44 1.16
C ARG A 65 9.97 14.06 0.11
N LYS A 66 11.25 13.68 0.08
CA LYS A 66 12.20 14.15 -0.94
C LYS A 66 12.02 13.40 -2.25
N ALA A 67 11.84 12.08 -2.22
CA ALA A 67 11.61 11.27 -3.42
C ALA A 67 10.27 11.59 -4.12
N SER A 68 9.20 11.78 -3.35
CA SER A 68 7.87 12.17 -3.88
C SER A 68 7.81 13.59 -4.46
N ARG A 69 8.78 14.45 -4.13
CA ARG A 69 8.91 15.79 -4.76
C ARG A 69 9.55 15.74 -6.14
N GLN A 70 10.33 14.70 -6.45
CA GLN A 70 11.01 14.56 -7.75
C GLN A 70 10.12 13.94 -8.83
N SER A 71 9.09 13.17 -8.47
CA SER A 71 8.20 12.49 -9.42
C SER A 71 7.04 13.37 -9.95
N ALA A 72 7.00 14.65 -9.58
CA ALA A 72 5.92 15.57 -9.93
C ALA A 72 6.10 16.28 -11.28
N SER A 73 7.23 16.09 -11.99
CA SER A 73 7.51 16.83 -13.22
C SER A 73 6.88 16.23 -14.48
N GLU A 74 6.51 14.94 -14.50
CA GLU A 74 6.05 14.26 -15.72
C GLU A 74 4.63 13.68 -15.64
N VAL A 75 3.96 13.75 -14.48
CA VAL A 75 2.55 13.36 -14.34
C VAL A 75 1.70 14.54 -13.90
N ARG A 76 0.52 14.67 -14.53
CA ARG A 76 -0.52 15.65 -14.17
C ARG A 76 -0.72 15.61 -12.66
N ALA A 77 -0.16 16.59 -11.94
CA ALA A 77 -0.13 16.67 -10.48
C ALA A 77 -1.53 16.66 -9.82
N ASN A 78 -2.59 16.72 -10.63
CA ASN A 78 -3.98 16.83 -10.22
C ASN A 78 -4.79 15.59 -10.65
N GLN A 79 -4.28 14.41 -10.34
CA GLN A 79 -4.97 13.13 -10.58
C GLN A 79 -5.13 12.35 -9.27
N ALA A 80 -6.30 11.78 -9.05
CA ALA A 80 -6.57 10.82 -7.99
C ALA A 80 -7.09 9.53 -8.62
N LYS A 81 -6.77 8.38 -8.03
CA LYS A 81 -7.26 7.08 -8.48
C LYS A 81 -8.01 6.40 -7.34
N VAL A 82 -9.16 5.81 -7.67
CA VAL A 82 -9.94 5.00 -6.73
C VAL A 82 -10.05 3.60 -7.27
N PHE A 83 -9.56 2.66 -6.48
CA PHE A 83 -9.57 1.23 -6.75
C PHE A 83 -10.74 0.64 -6.02
N PHE A 84 -11.65 -0.01 -6.75
CA PHE A 84 -12.77 -0.73 -6.18
C PHE A 84 -12.66 -2.20 -6.56
N TRP A 85 -13.01 -3.11 -5.65
CA TRP A 85 -13.07 -4.53 -5.95
C TRP A 85 -14.04 -5.27 -5.04
N ASN A 86 -14.51 -6.42 -5.54
CA ASN A 86 -15.22 -7.39 -4.74
C ASN A 86 -14.21 -8.28 -4.00
N SER A 87 -14.22 -8.17 -2.68
CA SER A 87 -13.40 -8.96 -1.73
C SER A 87 -14.18 -10.10 -1.06
N GLY A 88 -15.45 -10.30 -1.46
CA GLY A 88 -16.31 -11.39 -0.98
C GLY A 88 -16.14 -12.67 -1.79
N GLN A 89 -17.08 -13.60 -1.61
CA GLN A 89 -17.14 -14.89 -2.31
C GLN A 89 -18.23 -14.94 -3.39
N GLU A 90 -19.18 -14.01 -3.36
CA GLU A 90 -20.27 -13.91 -4.32
C GLU A 90 -20.16 -12.65 -5.19
N PRO A 91 -20.65 -12.67 -6.44
CA PRO A 91 -20.68 -11.50 -7.31
C PRO A 91 -21.53 -10.36 -6.73
N ILE A 92 -21.10 -9.12 -6.98
CA ILE A 92 -21.91 -7.91 -6.74
C ILE A 92 -22.52 -7.50 -8.08
N VAL A 93 -23.84 -7.40 -8.15
CA VAL A 93 -24.59 -7.12 -9.39
C VAL A 93 -25.33 -5.78 -9.33
N ALA A 94 -25.81 -5.30 -10.47
CA ALA A 94 -26.58 -4.05 -10.56
C ALA A 94 -27.75 -3.97 -9.56
N ALA A 95 -28.43 -5.09 -9.30
CA ALA A 95 -29.54 -5.17 -8.34
C ALA A 95 -29.11 -4.92 -6.88
N ASP A 96 -27.82 -5.10 -6.57
CA ASP A 96 -27.26 -4.80 -5.25
C ASP A 96 -27.03 -3.29 -5.07
N LEU A 97 -27.12 -2.49 -6.14
CA LEU A 97 -27.03 -1.02 -6.05
C LEU A 97 -28.38 -0.42 -5.64
N SER A 98 -28.36 0.35 -4.56
CA SER A 98 -29.59 0.95 -4.04
C SER A 98 -30.05 2.12 -4.92
N GLY A 99 -31.24 2.01 -5.53
CA GLY A 99 -31.84 3.08 -6.31
C GLY A 99 -32.24 4.32 -5.48
N LYS A 100 -32.49 4.17 -4.18
CA LYS A 100 -32.85 5.28 -3.27
C LYS A 100 -31.63 6.07 -2.77
N LYS A 101 -30.51 5.38 -2.57
CA LYS A 101 -29.22 5.93 -2.11
C LYS A 101 -28.13 5.36 -3.01
N PRO A 102 -27.74 6.05 -4.08
CA PRO A 102 -26.80 5.51 -5.05
C PRO A 102 -25.41 5.35 -4.45
N LEU A 103 -24.65 4.40 -4.99
CA LEU A 103 -23.21 4.35 -4.80
C LEU A 103 -22.58 5.54 -5.53
N THR A 104 -21.70 6.26 -4.85
CA THR A 104 -21.13 7.50 -5.34
C THR A 104 -19.64 7.57 -5.10
N LEU A 105 -18.96 8.16 -6.06
CA LEU A 105 -17.55 8.52 -6.00
C LEU A 105 -17.47 10.02 -5.75
N GLN A 106 -16.77 10.42 -4.69
CA GLN A 106 -16.61 11.81 -4.29
C GLN A 106 -15.14 12.21 -4.27
N LEU A 107 -14.84 13.42 -4.74
CA LEU A 107 -13.51 14.03 -4.76
C LEU A 107 -13.52 15.39 -4.03
N ALA A 108 -14.12 15.47 -2.84
CA ALA A 108 -14.24 16.74 -2.13
C ALA A 108 -12.88 17.23 -1.58
N PRO A 109 -12.59 18.55 -1.58
CA PRO A 109 -13.45 19.64 -2.06
C PRO A 109 -13.23 20.03 -3.54
N ALA A 110 -12.60 19.18 -4.36
CA ALA A 110 -12.26 19.52 -5.75
C ALA A 110 -13.37 19.12 -6.75
N PRO A 111 -13.65 19.95 -7.76
CA PRO A 111 -14.49 19.52 -8.88
C PRO A 111 -13.76 18.45 -9.71
N ILE A 112 -14.51 17.45 -10.18
CA ILE A 112 -14.01 16.43 -11.10
C ILE A 112 -14.04 17.00 -12.52
N THR A 113 -12.86 17.18 -13.12
CA THR A 113 -12.71 17.73 -14.48
C THR A 113 -12.58 16.65 -15.55
N GLY A 114 -12.09 15.47 -15.19
CA GLY A 114 -11.91 14.34 -16.10
C GLY A 114 -12.12 13.01 -15.40
N VAL A 115 -12.62 12.02 -16.13
CA VAL A 115 -12.85 10.66 -15.63
C VAL A 115 -12.33 9.66 -16.66
N ARG A 116 -11.54 8.70 -16.21
CA ARG A 116 -11.18 7.50 -16.98
C ARG A 116 -11.46 6.26 -16.14
N ILE A 117 -12.05 5.25 -16.76
CA ILE A 117 -12.44 4.01 -16.11
C ILE A 117 -11.60 2.89 -16.73
N PHE A 118 -11.09 2.01 -15.87
CA PHE A 118 -10.35 0.82 -16.28
C PHE A 118 -10.98 -0.36 -15.56
N GLU A 119 -11.48 -1.31 -16.33
CA GLU A 119 -12.22 -2.46 -15.85
C GLU A 119 -11.33 -3.70 -15.90
N SER A 120 -11.35 -4.53 -14.86
CA SER A 120 -10.80 -5.88 -15.00
C SER A 120 -11.73 -6.74 -15.86
N VAL A 121 -11.21 -7.81 -16.45
CA VAL A 121 -11.95 -8.75 -17.34
C VAL A 121 -13.36 -9.13 -16.85
N ASN A 122 -13.54 -9.36 -15.54
CA ASN A 122 -14.83 -9.74 -14.95
C ASN A 122 -15.46 -8.63 -14.05
N ALA A 123 -15.22 -7.37 -14.40
CA ALA A 123 -15.92 -6.21 -13.88
C ALA A 123 -16.64 -5.52 -15.05
N ILE A 124 -17.93 -5.83 -15.22
CA ILE A 124 -18.66 -5.53 -16.45
C ILE A 124 -19.50 -4.26 -16.28
N GLY A 125 -19.42 -3.37 -17.27
CA GLY A 125 -20.39 -2.30 -17.50
C GLY A 125 -20.26 -1.12 -16.55
N VAL A 126 -19.05 -0.82 -16.07
CA VAL A 126 -18.81 0.23 -15.10
C VAL A 126 -18.99 1.60 -15.75
N LYS A 127 -19.93 2.39 -15.22
CA LYS A 127 -20.25 3.72 -15.72
C LYS A 127 -20.29 4.72 -14.58
N LEU A 128 -19.79 5.93 -14.85
CA LEU A 128 -19.94 7.08 -13.96
C LEU A 128 -20.86 8.12 -14.58
N ALA A 129 -21.95 8.42 -13.89
CA ALA A 129 -22.89 9.46 -14.26
C ALA A 129 -22.75 10.67 -13.34
N SER A 130 -23.03 11.87 -13.85
CA SER A 130 -23.26 13.02 -12.97
C SER A 130 -24.52 12.78 -12.14
N ASP A 131 -24.45 13.10 -10.85
CA ASP A 131 -25.58 12.98 -9.94
C ASP A 131 -26.64 14.02 -10.34
N HIS A 132 -27.60 13.69 -11.20
CA HIS A 132 -28.63 14.57 -11.77
C HIS A 132 -28.14 15.75 -12.64
N PRO A 133 -28.91 16.14 -13.68
CA PRO A 133 -28.58 17.31 -14.51
C PRO A 133 -28.65 18.66 -13.77
N PHE A 134 -29.31 18.71 -12.61
CA PHE A 134 -29.50 19.94 -11.82
C PHE A 134 -28.60 20.05 -10.58
N ASN A 135 -27.81 19.03 -10.27
CA ASN A 135 -26.92 19.08 -9.11
C ASN A 135 -25.65 19.88 -9.46
N ARG A 136 -25.39 20.91 -8.67
CA ARG A 136 -24.20 21.76 -8.83
C ARG A 136 -22.93 21.11 -8.29
N ASP A 137 -23.03 20.01 -7.54
CA ASP A 137 -21.87 19.34 -6.96
C ASP A 137 -21.06 18.57 -8.02
N LYS A 138 -20.12 19.29 -8.65
CA LYS A 138 -19.15 18.74 -9.61
C LYS A 138 -18.12 17.81 -8.96
N SER A 139 -18.08 17.70 -7.63
CA SER A 139 -17.14 16.83 -6.91
C SER A 139 -17.62 15.39 -6.79
N ARG A 140 -18.85 15.08 -7.24
CA ARG A 140 -19.49 13.77 -7.05
C ARG A 140 -19.96 13.14 -8.36
N LYS A 141 -19.83 11.82 -8.46
CA LYS A 141 -20.35 11.00 -9.56
C LYS A 141 -21.07 9.79 -9.00
N ILE A 142 -22.19 9.39 -9.62
CA ILE A 142 -22.87 8.13 -9.35
C ILE A 142 -22.10 7.02 -10.05
N VAL A 143 -21.83 5.94 -9.34
CA VAL A 143 -21.18 4.74 -9.87
C VAL A 143 -22.25 3.67 -10.11
N THR A 144 -22.27 3.14 -11.32
CA THR A 144 -23.11 2.01 -11.73
C THR A 144 -22.25 0.94 -12.39
N PHE A 145 -22.68 -0.31 -12.34
CA PHE A 145 -22.04 -1.44 -13.01
C PHE A 145 -23.04 -2.59 -13.14
N ASP A 146 -22.81 -3.49 -14.09
CA ASP A 146 -23.67 -4.65 -14.31
C ASP A 146 -23.32 -5.79 -13.34
N ARG A 147 -22.01 -6.09 -13.22
CA ARG A 147 -21.51 -7.20 -12.40
C ARG A 147 -20.04 -7.06 -12.06
N ILE A 148 -19.66 -7.43 -10.83
CA ILE A 148 -18.28 -7.50 -10.36
C ILE A 148 -18.06 -8.84 -9.64
N ASP A 149 -17.32 -9.73 -10.29
CA ASP A 149 -17.02 -11.05 -9.74
C ASP A 149 -16.01 -11.01 -8.56
N PRO A 150 -16.01 -12.03 -7.68
CA PRO A 150 -15.03 -12.15 -6.60
C PRO A 150 -13.59 -11.98 -7.08
N GLY A 151 -12.82 -11.11 -6.41
CA GLY A 151 -11.44 -10.82 -6.79
C GLY A 151 -11.30 -9.90 -8.01
N HIS A 152 -12.40 -9.44 -8.61
CA HIS A 152 -12.39 -8.50 -9.73
C HIS A 152 -12.87 -7.12 -9.29
N GLY A 153 -12.63 -6.13 -10.15
CA GLY A 153 -12.94 -4.75 -9.84
C GLY A 153 -12.58 -3.79 -10.95
N PHE A 154 -12.63 -2.51 -10.62
CA PHE A 154 -12.33 -1.44 -11.56
C PHE A 154 -11.54 -0.35 -10.86
N VAL A 155 -11.00 0.53 -11.68
CA VAL A 155 -10.28 1.71 -11.22
C VAL A 155 -10.84 2.93 -11.92
N VAL A 156 -11.07 3.96 -11.13
CA VAL A 156 -11.48 5.26 -11.64
C VAL A 156 -10.34 6.24 -11.44
N SER A 157 -9.80 6.74 -12.54
CA SER A 157 -8.91 7.88 -12.57
C SER A 157 -9.73 9.15 -12.66
N LEU A 158 -9.56 10.02 -11.69
CA LEU A 158 -10.21 11.33 -11.57
C LEU A 158 -9.17 12.42 -11.78
N GLU A 159 -9.43 13.33 -12.70
CA GLU A 159 -8.68 14.57 -12.85
C GLU A 159 -9.39 15.70 -12.11
N PHE A 160 -8.61 16.63 -11.56
CA PHE A 160 -9.10 17.83 -10.87
C PHE A 160 -8.24 19.05 -11.19
N GLU A 161 -8.69 20.25 -10.81
CA GLU A 161 -7.92 21.48 -11.02
C GLU A 161 -6.74 21.63 -10.05
N ALA A 162 -5.70 22.33 -10.48
CA ALA A 162 -4.55 22.63 -9.63
C ALA A 162 -4.96 23.48 -8.42
N GLY A 163 -4.23 23.34 -7.30
CA GLY A 163 -4.47 24.11 -6.09
C GLY A 163 -5.49 23.49 -5.12
N HIS A 164 -6.12 22.38 -5.49
CA HIS A 164 -6.95 21.59 -4.57
C HIS A 164 -6.17 20.43 -3.92
N ASP A 165 -6.51 20.09 -2.68
CA ASP A 165 -6.07 18.87 -2.00
C ASP A 165 -7.27 17.94 -1.73
N PRO A 166 -7.81 17.26 -2.76
CA PRO A 166 -9.01 16.47 -2.59
C PRO A 166 -8.77 15.17 -1.83
N THR A 167 -9.83 14.73 -1.14
CA THR A 167 -9.90 13.40 -0.54
C THR A 167 -10.87 12.53 -1.35
N PRO A 168 -10.36 11.66 -2.24
CA PRO A 168 -11.21 10.70 -2.95
C PRO A 168 -11.88 9.73 -1.97
N ARG A 169 -13.18 9.45 -2.15
CA ARG A 169 -13.95 8.51 -1.32
C ARG A 169 -15.05 7.83 -2.14
N MET A 170 -15.32 6.57 -1.82
CA MET A 170 -16.54 5.88 -2.25
C MET A 170 -17.55 5.93 -1.10
N LEU A 171 -18.79 6.30 -1.40
CA LEU A 171 -19.87 6.50 -0.44
C LEU A 171 -21.15 5.87 -0.95
N GLY A 172 -22.01 5.44 -0.04
CA GLY A 172 -23.30 4.85 -0.35
C GLY A 172 -23.34 3.35 -0.10
N PRO A 173 -24.55 2.79 0.08
CA PRO A 173 -24.72 1.38 0.41
C PRO A 173 -24.60 0.50 -0.85
N ILE A 174 -24.10 -0.71 -0.63
CA ILE A 174 -24.31 -1.86 -1.53
C ILE A 174 -25.18 -2.83 -0.74
N LEU A 175 -26.37 -3.13 -1.25
CA LEU A 175 -27.34 -3.98 -0.56
C LEU A 175 -26.75 -5.39 -0.40
N GLY A 176 -26.85 -5.94 0.81
CA GLY A 176 -26.30 -7.25 1.12
C GLY A 176 -24.77 -7.34 1.19
N ALA A 177 -24.04 -6.21 1.05
CA ALA A 177 -22.58 -6.17 1.14
C ALA A 177 -22.08 -5.03 2.04
N SER A 178 -20.95 -5.21 2.72
CA SER A 178 -20.24 -4.07 3.32
C SER A 178 -19.36 -3.38 2.28
N LEU A 179 -19.29 -2.04 2.35
CA LEU A 179 -18.32 -1.24 1.61
C LEU A 179 -17.24 -0.75 2.58
N ASP A 180 -16.08 -1.39 2.55
CA ASP A 180 -15.00 -1.10 3.49
C ASP A 180 -13.87 -0.30 2.83
N TYR A 181 -13.43 0.76 3.50
CA TYR A 181 -12.21 1.46 3.10
C TYR A 181 -10.97 0.65 3.52
N ALA A 182 -10.23 0.15 2.53
CA ALA A 182 -9.02 -0.65 2.73
C ALA A 182 -7.78 0.22 3.02
N GLY A 183 -7.88 1.54 2.94
CA GLY A 183 -6.79 2.47 3.20
C GLY A 183 -6.12 3.00 1.92
N PRO A 184 -5.23 3.98 2.06
CA PRO A 184 -4.58 4.61 0.92
C PRO A 184 -3.38 3.79 0.43
N ILE A 185 -3.13 3.84 -0.87
CA ILE A 185 -1.97 3.26 -1.54
C ILE A 185 -0.94 4.37 -1.69
N TRP A 186 0.21 4.23 -1.02
CA TRP A 186 1.25 5.27 -1.00
C TRP A 186 2.63 4.74 -1.42
N ALA A 187 2.84 3.42 -1.37
CA ALA A 187 4.10 2.80 -1.76
C ALA A 187 4.18 2.45 -3.26
N VAL A 188 3.06 2.55 -3.99
CA VAL A 188 3.02 2.34 -5.45
C VAL A 188 3.09 3.70 -6.12
N ASP A 189 4.14 3.89 -6.90
CA ASP A 189 4.24 5.07 -7.77
C ASP A 189 3.43 4.80 -9.03
N LEU A 190 2.17 5.23 -9.03
CA LEU A 190 1.27 5.14 -10.18
C LEU A 190 1.43 6.33 -11.15
N ALA A 191 2.41 7.21 -10.89
CA ALA A 191 2.80 8.30 -11.78
C ALA A 191 3.99 7.89 -12.66
N CYS A 192 4.92 7.08 -12.15
CA CYS A 192 5.91 6.43 -13.02
C CYS A 192 5.31 5.15 -13.64
N ASP A 193 5.14 5.10 -14.97
CA ASP A 193 4.69 3.94 -15.76
C ASP A 193 5.67 2.74 -15.75
N GLY A 194 6.60 2.70 -14.80
CA GLY A 194 7.34 1.48 -14.50
C GLY A 194 6.38 0.42 -13.97
N ASN A 195 6.21 -0.68 -14.71
CA ASN A 195 5.30 -1.78 -14.37
C ASN A 195 5.28 -2.06 -12.86
N VAL A 196 4.09 -2.08 -12.26
CA VAL A 196 3.88 -2.30 -10.83
C VAL A 196 4.57 -3.57 -10.33
N ARG A 197 4.65 -4.61 -11.17
CA ARG A 197 5.42 -5.84 -10.91
C ARG A 197 6.91 -5.56 -10.72
N ARG A 198 7.49 -4.64 -11.50
CA ARG A 198 8.90 -4.22 -11.40
C ARG A 198 9.15 -3.42 -10.12
N GLN A 199 8.22 -2.53 -9.74
CA GLN A 199 8.30 -1.82 -8.47
C GLN A 199 8.23 -2.80 -7.28
N GLY A 200 7.32 -3.76 -7.33
CA GLY A 200 7.23 -4.84 -6.34
C GLY A 200 8.48 -5.72 -6.29
N ALA A 201 9.06 -6.08 -7.44
CA ALA A 201 10.30 -6.85 -7.51
C ALA A 201 11.48 -6.10 -6.89
N ARG A 202 11.62 -4.80 -7.18
CA ARG A 202 12.64 -3.93 -6.57
C ARG A 202 12.48 -3.85 -5.05
N ALA A 203 11.25 -3.71 -4.55
CA ALA A 203 10.99 -3.68 -3.11
C ALA A 203 11.35 -5.02 -2.44
N ARG A 204 11.04 -6.15 -3.06
CA ARG A 204 11.44 -7.49 -2.57
C ARG A 204 12.95 -7.66 -2.56
N ALA A 205 13.64 -7.26 -3.63
CA ALA A 205 15.10 -7.31 -3.71
C ALA A 205 15.76 -6.45 -2.62
N ALA A 206 15.27 -5.22 -2.41
CA ALA A 206 15.75 -4.36 -1.33
C ALA A 206 15.55 -4.99 0.06
N ARG A 207 14.43 -5.67 0.29
CA ARG A 207 14.18 -6.43 1.53
C ARG A 207 15.18 -7.56 1.71
N TRP A 208 15.42 -8.34 0.67
CA TRP A 208 16.39 -9.43 0.70
C TRP A 208 17.81 -8.95 0.99
N ILE A 209 18.30 -7.97 0.21
CA ILE A 209 19.65 -7.40 0.38
C ILE A 209 19.81 -6.81 1.78
N SER A 210 18.82 -6.06 2.27
CA SER A 210 18.86 -5.47 3.61
C SER A 210 18.84 -6.54 4.70
N GLY A 211 18.09 -7.63 4.52
CA GLY A 211 18.08 -8.77 5.45
C GLY A 211 19.44 -9.46 5.53
N ILE A 212 20.10 -9.66 4.39
CA ILE A 212 21.46 -10.23 4.33
C ILE A 212 22.45 -9.29 5.02
N ALA A 213 22.39 -7.99 4.75
CA ALA A 213 23.29 -7.01 5.36
C ALA A 213 23.08 -6.88 6.88
N CYS A 214 21.85 -7.05 7.39
CA CYS A 214 21.60 -7.21 8.83
C CYS A 214 22.33 -8.42 9.40
N ALA A 215 22.24 -9.57 8.72
CA ALA A 215 22.89 -10.81 9.17
C ALA A 215 24.42 -10.68 9.17
N VAL A 216 25.01 -10.02 8.17
CA VAL A 216 26.45 -9.71 8.12
C VAL A 216 26.86 -8.74 9.22
N GLY A 217 26.07 -7.69 9.48
CA GLY A 217 26.32 -6.75 10.57
C GLY A 217 26.29 -7.42 11.96
N ILE A 218 25.40 -8.40 12.17
CA ILE A 218 25.38 -9.21 13.38
C ILE A 218 26.59 -10.16 13.40
N GLY A 219 26.76 -10.98 12.37
CA GLY A 219 27.80 -12.00 12.30
C GLY A 219 29.22 -11.44 12.42
N GLY A 220 29.48 -10.29 11.79
CA GLY A 220 30.78 -9.61 11.86
C GLY A 220 31.19 -9.16 13.26
N GLN A 221 30.24 -8.94 14.18
CA GLN A 221 30.54 -8.65 15.59
C GLN A 221 31.11 -9.87 16.33
N PHE A 222 30.93 -11.07 15.79
CA PHE A 222 31.34 -12.35 16.39
C PHE A 222 32.51 -13.03 15.67
N VAL A 223 32.95 -12.52 14.51
CA VAL A 223 34.12 -13.08 13.83
C VAL A 223 35.39 -12.61 14.55
N PRO A 224 36.18 -13.52 15.13
CA PRO A 224 37.45 -13.16 15.73
C PRO A 224 38.42 -12.74 14.62
N VAL A 225 38.71 -11.45 14.51
CA VAL A 225 39.79 -10.97 13.65
C VAL A 225 41.10 -11.32 14.34
N HIS A 226 41.83 -12.29 13.80
CA HIS A 226 43.13 -12.76 14.30
C HIS A 226 43.12 -13.51 15.64
N GLY A 227 42.09 -14.33 15.91
CA GLY A 227 42.13 -15.31 17.02
C GLY A 227 41.95 -14.72 18.42
N GLN A 228 41.63 -13.43 18.55
CA GLN A 228 41.18 -12.85 19.81
C GLN A 228 39.65 -12.81 19.89
N ALA A 229 39.15 -12.81 21.14
CA ALA A 229 37.75 -12.77 21.55
C ALA A 229 36.84 -11.83 20.70
N PRO A 230 35.50 -12.03 20.71
CA PRO A 230 34.56 -11.18 19.98
C PRO A 230 34.86 -9.68 20.10
N LEU A 231 34.59 -8.93 19.03
CA LEU A 231 34.97 -7.52 18.90
C LEU A 231 34.54 -6.71 20.12
N VAL A 232 35.53 -6.13 20.82
CA VAL A 232 35.30 -5.30 22.01
C VAL A 232 34.61 -4.01 21.59
N THR A 233 33.67 -3.51 22.40
CA THR A 233 32.85 -2.31 22.17
C THR A 233 33.65 -1.01 21.93
N HIS A 234 34.94 -0.99 22.24
CA HIS A 234 35.84 0.13 21.99
C HIS A 234 36.56 0.06 20.63
N SER A 235 36.39 -1.02 19.87
CA SER A 235 37.09 -1.21 18.59
C SER A 235 36.33 -0.56 17.43
N ALA A 236 37.05 0.10 16.52
CA ALA A 236 36.46 0.68 15.31
C ALA A 236 35.66 -0.33 14.46
N PRO A 237 36.09 -1.61 14.28
CA PRO A 237 35.32 -2.60 13.54
C PRO A 237 33.97 -2.93 14.17
N TYR A 238 33.88 -2.95 15.50
CA TYR A 238 32.60 -3.13 16.22
C TYR A 238 31.57 -2.07 15.81
N TRP A 239 31.98 -0.80 15.80
CA TRP A 239 31.12 0.31 15.41
C TRP A 239 30.74 0.30 13.93
N ILE A 240 31.63 -0.16 13.05
CA ILE A 240 31.33 -0.34 11.62
C ILE A 240 30.24 -1.41 11.43
N PHE A 241 30.40 -2.58 12.06
CA PHE A 241 29.38 -3.65 11.97
C PHE A 241 28.05 -3.25 12.60
N PHE A 242 28.08 -2.52 13.72
CA PHE A 242 26.88 -1.93 14.33
C PHE A 242 26.19 -0.93 13.40
N ALA A 243 26.93 -0.04 12.74
CA ALA A 243 26.38 0.90 11.77
C ALA A 243 25.76 0.17 10.57
N VAL A 244 26.42 -0.86 10.04
CA VAL A 244 25.89 -1.71 8.95
C VAL A 244 24.58 -2.36 9.39
N PHE A 245 24.51 -2.93 10.59
CA PHE A 245 23.27 -3.48 11.14
C PHE A 245 22.17 -2.41 11.25
N ALA A 246 22.44 -1.27 11.87
CA ALA A 246 21.43 -0.23 12.10
C ALA A 246 20.84 0.34 10.79
N VAL A 247 21.70 0.61 9.80
CA VAL A 247 21.29 1.11 8.48
C VAL A 247 20.49 0.03 7.73
N SER A 248 20.98 -1.20 7.73
CA SER A 248 20.34 -2.32 7.03
C SER A 248 19.01 -2.71 7.66
N TRP A 249 18.91 -2.66 8.98
CA TRP A 249 17.67 -2.93 9.71
C TRP A 249 16.60 -1.90 9.35
N THR A 250 17.00 -0.64 9.29
CA THR A 250 16.10 0.43 8.88
C THR A 250 15.62 0.22 7.44
N ALA A 251 16.53 -0.11 6.50
CA ALA A 251 16.19 -0.41 5.11
C ALA A 251 15.30 -1.66 4.97
N PHE A 252 15.53 -2.69 5.79
CA PHE A 252 14.72 -3.90 5.86
C PHE A 252 13.29 -3.58 6.32
N LEU A 253 13.12 -2.75 7.35
CA LEU A 253 11.80 -2.32 7.80
C LEU A 253 11.08 -1.51 6.73
N MET A 254 11.77 -0.58 6.04
CA MET A 254 11.16 0.19 4.93
C MET A 254 10.64 -0.72 3.83
N SER A 255 11.51 -1.59 3.34
CA SER A 255 11.20 -2.51 2.25
C SER A 255 10.18 -3.56 2.66
N SER A 256 10.17 -3.96 3.93
CA SER A 256 9.13 -4.82 4.51
C SER A 256 7.77 -4.14 4.52
N ASP A 257 7.69 -2.86 4.91
CA ASP A 257 6.42 -2.12 4.90
C ASP A 257 5.91 -1.86 3.48
N ILE A 258 6.81 -1.60 2.53
CA ILE A 258 6.47 -1.51 1.10
C ILE A 258 6.02 -2.88 0.56
N CYS A 259 6.76 -3.95 0.84
CA CYS A 259 6.36 -5.31 0.47
C CYS A 259 5.03 -5.70 1.10
N LYS A 260 4.76 -5.27 2.34
CA LYS A 260 3.44 -5.41 2.99
C LYS A 260 2.38 -4.59 2.27
N GLN A 261 2.66 -3.41 1.73
CA GLN A 261 1.69 -2.70 0.87
C GLN A 261 1.40 -3.44 -0.44
N PHE A 262 2.42 -4.09 -1.02
CA PHE A 262 2.25 -4.94 -2.22
C PHE A 262 1.56 -6.29 -1.93
N SER A 263 1.60 -6.80 -0.70
CA SER A 263 1.06 -8.13 -0.34
C SER A 263 -0.22 -8.07 0.52
N LYS A 264 -0.35 -7.07 1.38
CA LYS A 264 -1.57 -6.74 2.12
C LYS A 264 -2.25 -5.60 1.38
N ARG A 265 -3.38 -5.90 0.74
CA ARG A 265 -4.29 -4.91 0.15
C ARG A 265 -3.72 -4.17 -1.06
N MET A 266 -2.96 -4.85 -1.91
CA MET A 266 -2.92 -4.44 -3.31
C MET A 266 -4.32 -4.75 -3.87
N PRO A 267 -5.12 -3.74 -4.27
CA PRO A 267 -6.44 -4.02 -4.83
C PRO A 267 -6.28 -4.97 -6.01
N PRO A 268 -7.07 -6.05 -6.12
CA PRO A 268 -7.04 -6.90 -7.30
C PRO A 268 -7.19 -6.10 -8.60
N SER A 269 -8.00 -5.03 -8.60
CA SER A 269 -8.12 -4.09 -9.72
C SER A 269 -6.83 -3.37 -10.12
N LEU A 270 -5.85 -3.24 -9.21
CA LEU A 270 -4.53 -2.67 -9.50
C LEU A 270 -3.63 -3.65 -10.29
N HIS A 271 -3.86 -4.97 -10.22
CA HIS A 271 -3.13 -5.92 -11.06
C HIS A 271 -3.51 -5.73 -12.54
N TYR A 272 -4.80 -5.61 -12.81
CA TYR A 272 -5.33 -5.45 -14.16
C TYR A 272 -5.08 -4.05 -14.74
N TRP A 273 -5.04 -3.01 -13.90
CA TRP A 273 -4.81 -1.62 -14.33
C TRP A 273 -3.65 -1.42 -15.31
N ASN A 274 -2.56 -2.18 -15.15
CA ASN A 274 -1.33 -1.99 -15.91
C ASN A 274 -1.04 -3.14 -16.90
N GLU A 275 -1.89 -4.15 -16.96
CA GLU A 275 -1.72 -5.27 -17.91
C GLU A 275 -2.26 -4.92 -19.30
N ASP A 276 -3.22 -3.98 -19.41
CA ASP A 276 -3.79 -3.52 -20.69
C ASP A 276 -2.93 -2.48 -21.44
N ASN A 277 -1.84 -2.00 -20.85
CA ASN A 277 -0.86 -1.10 -21.50
C ASN A 277 0.39 -1.84 -22.03
N ALA A 278 0.37 -3.18 -22.05
CA ALA A 278 1.47 -4.03 -22.53
C ALA A 278 1.20 -4.59 -23.92
#